data_AF-A0A936KFE0-F1
#
_entry.id   AF-A0A936KFE0-F1
#
_cell.length_a   1.000
_cell.length_b   1.000
_cell.length_c   1.000
_cell.angle_alpha   90.00
_cell.angle_beta   90.00
_cell.angle_gamma   90.00
#
_symmetry.space_group_name_H-M   'P 1'
#
loop_
_entity.id
_entity.type
_entity.pdbx_description
1 polymer ?
#
loop_
_entity_poly.entity_id
_entity_poly.type
_entity_poly.pdbx_seq_one_letter_code
_entity_poly.pdbx_strand_id
1 'polypeptide(L)'
;MPLVGFKPNKARLIIEQGHATVLVMRIVTARDENVLLSSGGTLQQLTGVLRIREHGDRRGYKAGRTTGSIVHIPDAGRGAEARAGRFQINISMSAEKFDMMMRLAAAGKLPAKFFVDVSGRVGPLGARGFGYVVRGGRQVKFWDCARHRLLPVTSFTMILPVEMRDPSPADPWDDGEGHANPSSSPATNVQVAELADDLLVFQSETKHMLNGLVIAVVVICVLIGAINLFPLFR
;
A
#
# COMPACT_ATOMS: atom_id res chain seq x y z
N MET A 1 1.12 20.28 14.15
CA MET A 1 1.72 19.76 12.91
C MET A 1 0.68 18.90 12.20
N PRO A 2 0.52 19.02 10.87
CA PRO A 2 -0.43 18.21 10.12
C PRO A 2 0.00 16.74 10.05
N LEU A 3 -0.37 15.98 11.08
CA LEU A 3 -0.28 14.53 11.11
C LEU A 3 -1.48 13.96 10.35
N VAL A 4 -1.32 12.90 9.56
CA VAL A 4 -2.44 12.19 8.93
C VAL A 4 -2.40 10.74 9.35
N GLY A 5 -3.50 10.27 9.96
CA GLY A 5 -3.68 8.87 10.35
C GLY A 5 -4.21 8.01 9.21
N PHE A 6 -3.69 6.80 9.09
CA PHE A 6 -4.10 5.80 8.12
C PHE A 6 -4.24 4.42 8.79
N LYS A 7 -5.04 3.55 8.17
CA LYS A 7 -5.18 2.14 8.53
C LYS A 7 -4.87 1.28 7.31
N PRO A 8 -4.01 0.25 7.43
CA PRO A 8 -3.87 -0.76 6.39
C PRO A 8 -5.12 -1.65 6.37
N ASN A 9 -5.57 -2.03 5.18
CA ASN A 9 -6.71 -2.94 5.00
C ASN A 9 -6.32 -4.27 4.35
N LYS A 10 -5.26 -4.28 3.54
CA LYS A 10 -4.67 -5.47 2.90
C LYS A 10 -3.17 -5.25 2.79
N ALA A 11 -2.37 -6.29 3.03
CA ALA A 11 -0.92 -6.27 2.83
C ALA A 11 -0.50 -7.35 1.83
N ARG A 12 0.53 -7.05 1.04
CA ARG A 12 1.20 -7.99 0.14
C ARG A 12 2.70 -7.73 0.19
N LEU A 13 3.48 -8.79 0.28
CA LEU A 13 4.92 -8.73 0.12
C LEU A 13 5.26 -8.88 -1.36
N ILE A 14 6.09 -7.98 -1.90
CA ILE A 14 6.63 -8.09 -3.25
C ILE A 14 8.14 -8.21 -3.13
N ILE A 15 8.67 -9.33 -3.63
CA ILE A 15 10.11 -9.55 -3.76
C ILE A 15 10.46 -9.22 -5.21
N GLU A 16 11.15 -8.11 -5.42
CA GLU A 16 11.64 -7.73 -6.74
C GLU A 16 12.92 -8.54 -7.03
N GLN A 17 12.99 -9.21 -8.19
CA GLN A 17 14.15 -10.03 -8.54
C GLN A 17 15.41 -9.13 -8.60
N GLY A 18 16.34 -9.35 -7.66
CA GLY A 18 17.64 -8.66 -7.62
C GLY A 18 17.76 -7.50 -6.62
N HIS A 19 17.47 -7.76 -5.33
CA HIS A 19 17.93 -6.98 -4.15
C HIS A 19 16.96 -6.01 -3.46
N ALA A 20 15.70 -5.86 -3.89
CA ALA A 20 14.75 -4.97 -3.20
C ALA A 20 13.47 -5.70 -2.77
N THR A 21 13.31 -5.85 -1.46
CA THR A 21 12.06 -6.30 -0.86
C THR A 21 11.18 -5.08 -0.58
N VAL A 22 9.94 -5.11 -1.09
CA VAL A 22 8.98 -4.03 -0.91
C VAL A 22 7.71 -4.57 -0.27
N LEU A 23 7.37 -4.04 0.91
CA LEU A 23 6.08 -4.29 1.55
C LEU A 23 5.06 -3.30 1.01
N VAL A 24 4.01 -3.82 0.38
CA VAL A 24 2.92 -3.01 -0.20
C VAL A 24 1.63 -3.25 0.57
N MET A 25 1.04 -2.17 1.06
CA MET A 25 -0.24 -2.21 1.77
C MET A 25 -1.25 -1.31 1.08
N ARG A 26 -2.47 -1.80 0.89
CA ARG A 26 -3.59 -0.90 0.60
C ARG A 26 -4.00 -0.25 1.92
N ILE A 27 -4.25 1.05 1.87
CA ILE A 27 -4.50 1.88 3.05
C ILE A 27 -5.73 2.73 2.84
N VAL A 28 -6.38 3.03 3.95
CA VAL A 28 -7.48 3.99 4.04
C VAL A 28 -7.12 5.04 5.08
N THR A 29 -7.61 6.25 4.90
CA THR A 29 -7.50 7.28 5.94
C THR A 29 -8.25 6.82 7.20
N ALA A 30 -7.70 7.11 8.37
CA ALA A 30 -8.31 6.68 9.64
C ALA A 30 -9.69 7.34 9.86
N ARG A 31 -10.49 6.76 10.76
CA ARG A 31 -11.73 7.41 11.21
C ARG A 31 -11.40 8.80 11.77
N ASP A 32 -12.27 9.77 11.50
CA ASP A 32 -12.17 11.18 11.90
C ASP A 32 -11.05 12.01 11.24
N GLU A 33 -10.28 11.41 10.32
CA GLU A 33 -9.25 12.11 9.57
C GLU A 33 -9.81 12.67 8.25
N ASN A 34 -10.23 13.94 8.26
CA ASN A 34 -10.72 14.61 7.06
C ASN A 34 -9.66 15.54 6.47
N VAL A 35 -9.20 15.21 5.26
CA VAL A 35 -8.23 16.02 4.50
C VAL A 35 -8.90 16.42 3.18
N LEU A 36 -9.08 17.72 2.98
CA LEU A 36 -9.60 18.30 1.76
C LEU A 36 -8.51 18.39 0.69
N LEU A 37 -8.90 18.18 -0.57
CA LEU A 37 -8.00 18.24 -1.71
C LEU A 37 -8.29 19.49 -2.56
N SER A 38 -7.26 20.16 -3.08
CA SER A 38 -7.47 21.31 -3.99
C SER A 38 -8.09 20.92 -5.33
N SER A 39 -7.97 19.66 -5.74
CA SER A 39 -8.69 19.10 -6.90
C SER A 39 -10.18 18.84 -6.66
N GLY A 40 -10.67 19.06 -5.45
CA GLY A 40 -12.01 18.69 -5.02
C GLY A 40 -12.06 17.32 -4.31
N GLY A 41 -13.10 17.13 -3.50
CA GLY A 41 -13.28 15.93 -2.69
C GLY A 41 -12.38 15.86 -1.46
N THR A 42 -12.23 14.64 -0.92
CA THR A 42 -11.43 14.35 0.28
C THR A 42 -10.44 13.22 0.03
N LEU A 43 -9.37 13.18 0.82
CA LEU A 43 -8.37 12.10 0.75
C LEU A 43 -8.99 10.71 1.00
N GLN A 44 -10.06 10.64 1.80
CA GLN A 44 -10.80 9.40 2.07
C GLN A 44 -11.45 8.80 0.83
N GLN A 45 -11.79 9.63 -0.17
CA GLN A 45 -12.41 9.19 -1.43
C GLN A 45 -11.38 8.61 -2.41
N LEU A 46 -10.07 8.83 -2.16
CA LEU A 46 -9.00 8.32 -3.01
C LEU A 46 -8.59 6.91 -2.59
N THR A 47 -8.11 6.12 -3.54
CA THR A 47 -7.48 4.83 -3.22
C THR A 47 -6.03 5.02 -2.78
N GLY A 48 -5.69 4.59 -1.56
CA GLY A 48 -4.36 4.72 -1.00
C GLY A 48 -3.52 3.45 -1.06
N VAL A 49 -2.22 3.61 -1.34
CA VAL A 49 -1.22 2.53 -1.25
C VAL A 49 -0.02 3.02 -0.44
N LEU A 50 0.40 2.23 0.55
CA LEU A 50 1.66 2.39 1.27
C LEU A 50 2.69 1.42 0.70
N ARG A 51 3.86 1.93 0.33
CA ARG A 51 5.03 1.16 -0.10
C ARG A 51 6.15 1.42 0.89
N ILE A 52 6.56 0.39 1.59
CA ILE A 52 7.71 0.42 2.47
C ILE A 52 8.83 -0.35 1.79
N ARG A 53 9.98 0.30 1.63
CA ARG A 53 11.21 -0.34 1.17
C ARG A 53 12.26 -0.30 2.26
N GLU A 54 13.10 -1.32 2.23
CA GLU A 54 14.39 -1.29 2.92
C GLU A 54 15.28 -0.20 2.31
N HIS A 55 15.96 0.56 3.17
CA HIS A 55 17.04 1.43 2.76
C HIS A 55 18.33 0.63 2.67
N GLY A 56 18.83 0.36 1.46
CA GLY A 56 20.19 -0.13 1.27
C GLY A 56 21.19 0.91 1.75
N ASP A 57 22.25 0.46 2.42
CA ASP A 57 23.25 1.25 3.17
C ASP A 57 24.16 2.13 2.28
N ARG A 58 23.56 2.87 1.34
CA ARG A 58 24.25 3.79 0.45
C ARG A 58 24.55 5.09 1.20
N ARG A 59 25.74 5.13 1.78
CA ARG A 59 26.49 6.34 2.19
C ARG A 59 26.22 7.47 1.19
N GLY A 60 25.39 8.43 1.55
CA GLY A 60 25.03 9.54 0.67
C GLY A 60 23.81 10.35 1.09
N TYR A 61 22.93 9.81 1.93
CA TYR A 61 21.83 10.62 2.49
C TYR A 61 22.33 11.43 3.68
N LYS A 62 22.51 12.74 3.49
CA LYS A 62 22.65 13.68 4.61
C LYS A 62 21.46 13.48 5.55
N ALA A 63 21.75 13.11 6.79
CA ALA A 63 20.80 13.06 7.89
C ALA A 63 20.08 14.41 7.98
N GLY A 64 18.85 14.48 7.47
CA GLY A 64 18.16 15.75 7.32
C GLY A 64 16.84 15.67 6.58
N ARG A 65 15.79 15.30 7.33
CA ARG A 65 14.39 15.75 7.23
C ARG A 65 13.32 14.96 6.49
N THR A 66 13.59 13.94 5.68
CA THR A 66 12.51 13.23 4.97
C THR A 66 12.66 11.71 4.97
N THR A 67 11.72 11.02 5.61
CA THR A 67 11.61 9.55 5.68
C THR A 67 10.93 8.96 4.43
N GLY A 68 10.28 9.80 3.64
CA GLY A 68 9.51 9.35 2.49
C GLY A 68 8.82 10.46 1.72
N SER A 69 7.82 10.09 0.93
CA SER A 69 6.94 11.02 0.21
C SER A 69 5.50 10.51 0.15
N ILE A 70 4.55 11.43 0.11
CA ILE A 70 3.18 11.16 -0.32
C ILE A 70 2.98 11.78 -1.71
N VAL A 71 2.39 11.01 -2.61
CA VAL A 71 2.21 11.37 -4.02
C VAL A 71 0.73 11.27 -4.37
N HIS A 72 0.16 12.36 -4.87
CA HIS A 72 -1.15 12.39 -5.49
C HIS A 72 -1.06 11.98 -6.95
N ILE A 73 -1.84 10.97 -7.33
CA ILE A 73 -1.96 10.46 -8.69
C ILE A 73 -3.37 10.83 -9.16
N PRO A 74 -3.52 11.86 -10.01
CA PRO A 74 -4.84 12.25 -10.50
C PRO A 74 -5.46 11.13 -11.32
N ASP A 75 -6.78 11.14 -11.44
CA ASP A 75 -7.47 10.28 -12.39
C ASP A 75 -7.01 10.59 -13.82
N ALA A 76 -6.80 9.52 -14.60
CA ALA A 76 -6.47 9.60 -16.02
C ALA A 76 -7.69 9.34 -16.91
N GLY A 77 -8.83 8.95 -16.35
CA GLY A 77 -10.07 8.70 -17.08
C GLY A 77 -10.72 9.97 -17.60
N ARG A 78 -11.41 9.86 -18.75
CA ARG A 78 -12.34 10.88 -19.26
C ARG A 78 -13.75 10.27 -19.34
N GLY A 79 -14.77 11.03 -18.99
CA GLY A 79 -16.17 10.62 -19.14
C GLY A 79 -16.60 9.52 -18.15
N ALA A 80 -17.35 8.52 -18.64
CA ALA A 80 -17.92 7.45 -17.81
C ALA A 80 -16.90 6.49 -17.19
N GLU A 81 -15.62 6.56 -17.61
CA GLU A 81 -14.51 5.76 -17.06
C GLU A 81 -13.71 6.50 -15.97
N ALA A 82 -14.17 7.67 -15.52
CA ALA A 82 -13.49 8.43 -14.47
C ALA A 82 -13.37 7.56 -13.20
N ARG A 83 -12.14 7.16 -12.86
CA ARG A 83 -11.83 6.37 -11.67
C ARG A 83 -11.45 7.33 -10.56
N ALA A 84 -11.81 7.01 -9.31
CA ALA A 84 -11.32 7.81 -8.19
C ALA A 84 -9.78 7.89 -8.23
N GLY A 85 -9.24 9.10 -8.08
CA GLY A 85 -7.80 9.33 -8.02
C GLY A 85 -7.13 8.49 -6.94
N ARG A 86 -5.80 8.38 -7.01
CA ARG A 86 -5.03 7.54 -6.09
C ARG A 86 -4.00 8.36 -5.34
N PHE A 87 -3.56 7.85 -4.21
CA PHE A 87 -2.37 8.37 -3.55
C PHE A 87 -1.44 7.24 -3.13
N GLN A 88 -0.14 7.53 -3.15
CA GLN A 88 0.90 6.59 -2.78
C GLN A 88 1.77 7.21 -1.69
N ILE A 89 1.98 6.47 -0.60
CA ILE A 89 2.92 6.83 0.46
C ILE A 89 4.14 5.93 0.29
N ASN A 90 5.29 6.52 0.00
CA ASN A 90 6.56 5.83 -0.13
C ASN A 90 7.39 6.09 1.12
N ILE A 91 7.73 5.04 1.85
CA ILE A 91 8.53 5.11 3.06
C ILE A 91 9.79 4.29 2.87
N SER A 92 10.92 4.83 3.29
CA SER A 92 12.17 4.08 3.40
C SER A 92 12.52 3.97 4.89
N MET A 93 12.93 2.79 5.34
CA MET A 93 13.37 2.57 6.72
C MET A 93 14.64 1.72 6.77
N SER A 94 15.33 1.70 7.91
CA SER A 94 16.54 0.88 8.09
C SER A 94 16.22 -0.61 7.95
N ALA A 95 17.22 -1.39 7.54
CA ALA A 95 17.16 -2.84 7.43
C ALA A 95 16.59 -3.50 8.69
N GLU A 96 17.07 -3.09 9.88
CA GLU A 96 16.60 -3.60 11.17
C GLU A 96 15.08 -3.40 11.40
N LYS A 97 14.59 -2.18 11.13
CA LYS A 97 13.14 -1.88 11.27
C LYS A 97 12.30 -2.60 10.23
N PHE A 98 12.85 -2.75 9.03
CA PHE A 98 12.19 -3.47 7.95
C PHE A 98 12.10 -4.98 8.26
N ASP A 99 13.17 -5.59 8.76
CA ASP A 99 13.19 -6.99 9.18
C ASP A 99 12.18 -7.26 10.30
N MET A 100 12.13 -6.39 11.33
CA MET A 100 11.12 -6.48 12.39
C MET A 100 9.69 -6.43 11.84
N MET A 101 9.43 -5.51 10.91
CA MET A 101 8.14 -5.41 10.21
C MET A 101 7.80 -6.69 9.44
N MET A 102 8.79 -7.28 8.78
CA MET A 102 8.61 -8.51 8.03
C MET A 102 8.29 -9.70 8.93
N ARG A 103 8.96 -9.82 10.08
CA ARG A 103 8.66 -10.85 11.08
C ARG A 103 7.23 -10.74 11.62
N LEU A 104 6.79 -9.51 11.93
CA LEU A 104 5.42 -9.27 12.38
C LEU A 104 4.39 -9.57 11.29
N ALA A 105 4.66 -9.19 10.04
CA ALA A 105 3.80 -9.52 8.91
C ALA A 105 3.71 -11.04 8.69
N ALA A 106 4.82 -11.77 8.81
CA ALA A 106 4.83 -13.24 8.72
C ALA A 106 4.03 -13.90 9.87
N ALA A 107 4.00 -13.27 11.05
CA ALA A 107 3.17 -13.69 12.17
C ALA A 107 1.68 -13.28 12.05
N GLY A 108 1.27 -12.69 10.92
CA GLY A 108 -0.10 -12.18 10.72
C GLY A 108 -0.41 -10.90 11.52
N LYS A 109 0.58 -10.32 12.19
CA LYS A 109 0.47 -9.17 13.10
C LYS A 109 0.74 -7.87 12.37
N LEU A 110 -0.17 -7.50 11.47
CA LEU A 110 -0.09 -6.23 10.75
C LEU A 110 -0.43 -5.03 11.66
N PRO A 111 0.09 -3.83 11.35
CA PRO A 111 -0.18 -2.63 12.14
C PRO A 111 -1.66 -2.24 12.08
N ALA A 112 -2.26 -1.90 13.22
CA ALA A 112 -3.66 -1.48 13.24
C ALA A 112 -3.85 -0.04 12.70
N LYS A 113 -2.84 0.82 12.87
CA LYS A 113 -2.85 2.23 12.50
C LYS A 113 -1.42 2.74 12.34
N PHE A 114 -1.23 3.68 11.43
CA PHE A 114 0.01 4.43 11.34
C PHE A 114 -0.28 5.91 11.06
N PHE A 115 0.71 6.75 11.28
CA PHE A 115 0.64 8.19 11.14
C PHE A 115 1.80 8.70 10.31
N VAL A 116 1.51 9.71 9.50
CA VAL A 116 2.46 10.35 8.61
C VAL A 116 2.45 11.84 8.86
N ASP A 117 3.62 12.42 9.10
CA ASP A 117 3.80 13.87 9.13
C ASP A 117 4.24 14.35 7.75
N VAL A 118 3.44 15.25 7.17
CA VAL A 118 3.64 15.85 5.84
C VAL A 118 3.91 17.34 5.93
N SER A 119 4.35 17.82 7.10
CA SER A 119 4.59 19.24 7.40
C SER A 119 5.86 19.84 6.75
N GLY A 120 6.59 19.05 5.96
CA GLY A 120 7.79 19.49 5.28
C GLY A 120 7.52 20.59 4.26
N ARG A 121 8.42 21.58 4.20
CA ARG A 121 8.41 22.61 3.15
C ARG A 121 8.67 21.96 1.79
N VAL A 122 7.93 22.37 0.77
CA VAL A 122 8.16 21.91 -0.61
C VAL A 122 9.16 22.87 -1.27
N GLY A 123 10.40 22.41 -1.46
CA GLY A 123 11.47 23.15 -2.13
C GLY A 123 12.19 24.22 -1.28
N PRO A 124 13.22 24.89 -1.85
CA PRO A 124 14.11 25.81 -1.12
C PRO A 124 13.42 27.08 -0.60
N LEU A 125 12.42 27.57 -1.35
CA LEU A 125 11.64 28.78 -1.02
C LEU A 125 10.38 28.46 -0.19
N GLY A 126 9.99 27.18 -0.13
CA GLY A 126 9.27 26.55 0.97
C GLY A 126 7.79 26.90 1.21
N ALA A 127 6.95 26.90 0.18
CA ALA A 127 5.49 26.86 0.38
C ALA A 127 5.07 25.53 1.03
N ARG A 128 4.10 25.59 1.95
CA ARG A 128 3.51 24.39 2.55
C ARG A 128 2.39 23.88 1.64
N GLY A 129 2.63 22.76 0.96
CA GLY A 129 1.60 22.09 0.17
C GLY A 129 0.54 21.38 1.01
N PHE A 130 0.82 21.18 2.31
CA PHE A 130 -0.14 20.65 3.29
C PHE A 130 -0.26 21.58 4.48
N GLY A 131 -1.49 21.85 4.91
CA GLY A 131 -1.75 22.72 6.04
C GLY A 131 -3.17 22.61 6.57
N TYR A 132 -3.64 23.71 7.13
CA TYR A 132 -5.00 23.85 7.63
C TYR A 132 -5.66 25.03 6.93
N VAL A 133 -6.94 24.88 6.61
CA VAL A 133 -7.80 25.96 6.12
C VAL A 133 -9.02 26.08 7.03
N VAL A 134 -9.55 27.29 7.18
CA VAL A 134 -10.78 27.53 7.93
C VAL A 134 -11.96 27.40 6.97
N ARG A 135 -12.87 26.47 7.24
CA ARG A 135 -14.17 26.35 6.56
C ARG A 135 -15.28 26.26 7.59
N GLY A 136 -16.30 27.11 7.46
CA GLY A 136 -17.43 27.13 8.38
C GLY A 136 -17.04 27.29 9.85
N GLY A 137 -16.03 28.13 10.13
CA GLY A 137 -15.53 28.37 11.49
C GLY A 137 -14.67 27.23 12.08
N ARG A 138 -14.42 26.13 11.34
CA ARG A 138 -13.59 25.01 11.81
C ARG A 138 -12.30 24.89 10.99
N GLN A 139 -11.19 24.56 11.66
CA GLN A 139 -9.94 24.22 10.97
C GLN A 139 -10.02 22.81 10.41
N VAL A 140 -9.75 22.66 9.11
CA VAL A 140 -9.74 21.38 8.41
C VAL A 140 -8.38 21.20 7.73
N LYS A 141 -7.86 19.97 7.71
CA LYS A 141 -6.62 19.66 7.00
C LYS A 141 -6.85 19.83 5.50
N PHE A 142 -5.88 20.42 4.83
CA PHE A 142 -5.96 20.72 3.40
C PHE A 142 -4.65 20.39 2.71
N TRP A 143 -4.76 19.71 1.58
CA TRP A 143 -3.65 19.42 0.68
C TRP A 143 -3.89 20.12 -0.65
N ASP A 144 -2.99 21.04 -1.00
CA ASP A 144 -2.91 21.60 -2.35
C ASP A 144 -2.25 20.61 -3.33
N CYS A 145 -2.97 19.54 -3.65
CA CYS A 145 -2.50 18.49 -4.56
C CYS A 145 -2.38 18.92 -6.02
N ALA A 146 -3.04 20.02 -6.41
CA ALA A 146 -2.90 20.61 -7.75
C ALA A 146 -1.52 21.24 -7.96
N ARG A 147 -1.04 22.04 -7.00
CA ARG A 147 0.29 22.67 -7.05
C ARG A 147 1.40 21.77 -6.51
N HIS A 148 1.09 20.94 -5.52
CA HIS A 148 2.05 20.12 -4.80
C HIS A 148 1.60 18.65 -4.79
N ARG A 149 1.74 17.98 -5.94
CA ARG A 149 1.43 16.55 -6.09
C ARG A 149 2.29 15.65 -5.23
N LEU A 150 3.53 16.05 -4.95
CA LEU A 150 4.46 15.32 -4.10
C LEU A 150 4.73 16.15 -2.84
N LEU A 151 4.49 15.55 -1.68
CA LEU A 151 4.86 16.15 -0.40
C LEU A 151 5.90 15.28 0.32
N PRO A 152 6.92 15.88 0.91
CA PRO A 152 7.87 15.16 1.74
C PRO A 152 7.20 14.65 3.03
N VAL A 153 7.47 13.39 3.37
CA VAL A 153 7.12 12.82 4.67
C VAL A 153 8.30 13.03 5.61
N THR A 154 8.09 13.78 6.69
CA THR A 154 9.11 14.11 7.69
C THR A 154 9.17 13.09 8.82
N SER A 155 8.03 12.46 9.14
CA SER A 155 7.93 11.44 10.17
C SER A 155 6.93 10.36 9.76
N PHE A 156 7.26 9.12 10.12
CA PHE A 156 6.42 7.95 9.92
C PHE A 156 6.42 7.13 11.20
N THR A 157 5.24 6.97 11.80
CA THR A 157 5.07 6.25 13.07
C THR A 157 4.00 5.19 12.90
N MET A 158 4.29 3.97 13.32
CA MET A 158 3.41 2.82 13.16
C MET A 158 3.14 2.19 14.53
N ILE A 159 1.87 1.85 14.79
CA ILE A 159 1.48 1.16 16.02
C ILE A 159 1.41 -0.33 15.70
N LEU A 160 2.35 -1.08 16.28
CA LEU A 160 2.49 -2.52 16.08
C LEU A 160 1.95 -3.29 17.28
N PRO A 161 1.20 -4.38 17.08
CA PRO A 161 0.83 -5.29 18.15
C PRO A 161 2.05 -6.16 18.46
N VAL A 162 2.92 -5.68 19.34
CA VAL A 162 4.04 -6.47 19.85
C VAL A 162 3.56 -7.15 21.13
N GLU A 163 3.44 -8.48 21.09
CA GLU A 163 3.43 -9.26 22.33
C GLU A 163 4.85 -9.20 22.88
N MET A 164 5.05 -8.40 23.92
CA MET A 164 6.23 -8.59 24.76
C MET A 164 6.04 -9.96 25.39
N ARG A 165 6.85 -10.93 24.96
CA ARG A 165 7.04 -12.15 25.74
C ARG A 165 7.57 -11.63 27.07
N ASP A 166 6.75 -11.69 28.12
CA ASP A 166 7.25 -11.42 29.46
C ASP A 166 8.52 -12.28 29.61
N PRO A 167 9.63 -11.72 30.11
CA PRO A 167 10.73 -12.57 30.51
C PRO A 167 10.13 -13.50 31.55
N SER A 168 9.83 -14.73 31.13
CA SER A 168 9.45 -15.80 32.04
C SER A 168 10.46 -15.72 33.17
N PRO A 169 10.03 -15.64 34.45
CA PRO A 169 10.98 -15.83 35.52
C PRO A 169 11.67 -17.15 35.20
N ALA A 170 12.98 -17.10 34.98
CA ALA A 170 13.74 -18.29 34.71
C ALA A 170 13.56 -19.17 35.95
N ASP A 171 12.74 -20.21 35.84
CA ASP A 171 12.70 -21.26 36.84
C ASP A 171 14.10 -21.88 36.85
N PRO A 172 14.79 -21.93 38.00
CA PRO A 172 16.20 -22.30 38.05
C PRO A 172 16.46 -23.82 37.90
N TRP A 173 15.52 -24.56 37.30
CA TRP A 173 15.49 -26.03 37.30
C TRP A 173 14.87 -26.59 36.00
N ASP A 174 15.42 -26.27 34.83
CA ASP A 174 15.11 -27.03 33.61
C ASP A 174 16.40 -27.51 32.96
N ASP A 175 16.85 -28.64 33.47
CA ASP A 175 17.97 -29.42 32.98
C ASP A 175 17.46 -30.22 31.78
N GLY A 176 18.02 -29.94 30.60
CA GLY A 176 17.46 -30.45 29.35
C GLY A 176 17.39 -31.97 29.24
N GLU A 177 16.29 -32.47 28.67
CA GLU A 177 16.28 -33.49 27.61
C GLU A 177 14.84 -33.72 27.08
N GLY A 178 14.68 -33.65 25.75
CA GLY A 178 13.70 -34.37 24.93
C GLY A 178 12.20 -34.27 25.23
N HIS A 179 11.41 -33.67 24.32
CA HIS A 179 10.48 -34.39 23.45
C HIS A 179 9.63 -33.44 22.59
N ALA A 180 9.43 -33.84 21.33
CA ALA A 180 8.73 -33.11 20.28
C ALA A 180 7.22 -32.98 20.51
N ASN A 181 6.63 -31.87 20.05
CA ASN A 181 5.33 -31.87 19.38
C ASN A 181 5.13 -30.58 18.55
N PRO A 182 5.13 -30.63 17.21
CA PRO A 182 4.53 -29.59 16.40
C PRO A 182 3.03 -29.84 16.40
N SER A 183 2.26 -29.04 17.14
CA SER A 183 0.80 -29.04 17.00
C SER A 183 0.43 -28.49 15.62
N SER A 184 0.38 -29.38 14.62
CA SER A 184 -0.36 -29.18 13.39
C SER A 184 -1.83 -28.98 13.78
N SER A 185 -2.29 -27.72 13.79
CA SER A 185 -3.73 -27.47 13.82
C SER A 185 -4.31 -27.92 12.49
N PRO A 186 -5.26 -28.86 12.45
CA PRO A 186 -5.97 -29.18 11.22
C PRO A 186 -6.71 -27.91 10.77
N ALA A 187 -6.58 -27.56 9.50
CA ALA A 187 -7.25 -26.42 8.88
C ALA A 187 -8.74 -26.44 9.27
N THR A 188 -9.16 -25.44 10.03
CA THR A 188 -10.56 -25.33 10.45
C THR A 188 -11.41 -25.11 9.20
N ASN A 189 -12.58 -25.75 9.13
CA ASN A 189 -13.49 -25.74 7.97
C ASN A 189 -13.84 -24.33 7.43
N VAL A 190 -13.58 -23.28 8.22
CA VAL A 190 -13.67 -21.87 7.84
C VAL A 190 -12.59 -21.48 6.82
N GLN A 191 -11.35 -21.95 6.97
CA GLN A 191 -10.25 -21.69 6.03
C GLN A 191 -10.46 -22.39 4.68
N VAL A 192 -11.13 -23.56 4.67
CA VAL A 192 -11.48 -24.27 3.44
C VAL A 192 -12.65 -23.58 2.70
N ALA A 193 -13.60 -23.00 3.44
CA ALA A 193 -14.69 -22.21 2.86
C ALA A 193 -14.19 -20.88 2.28
N GLU A 194 -13.27 -20.18 2.95
CA GLU A 194 -12.62 -18.97 2.44
C GLU A 194 -11.76 -19.27 1.20
N LEU A 195 -11.06 -20.42 1.16
CA LEU A 195 -10.29 -20.85 -0.02
C LEU A 195 -11.19 -21.21 -1.21
N ALA A 196 -12.39 -21.77 -0.96
CA ALA A 196 -13.36 -22.10 -2.01
C ALA A 196 -14.00 -20.84 -2.61
N ASP A 197 -14.29 -19.83 -1.78
CA ASP A 197 -14.81 -18.54 -2.24
C ASP A 197 -13.73 -17.76 -3.02
N ASP A 198 -12.47 -17.79 -2.55
CA ASP A 198 -11.33 -17.23 -3.27
C ASP A 198 -11.06 -17.93 -4.61
N LEU A 199 -11.25 -19.26 -4.69
CA LEU A 199 -11.13 -20.01 -5.96
C LEU A 199 -12.25 -19.69 -6.95
N LEU A 200 -13.47 -19.39 -6.48
CA LEU A 200 -14.58 -18.96 -7.35
C LEU A 200 -14.35 -17.56 -7.92
N VAL A 201 -13.80 -16.65 -7.12
CA VAL A 201 -13.43 -15.30 -7.57
C VAL A 201 -12.28 -15.37 -8.58
N PHE A 202 -11.24 -16.19 -8.34
CA PHE A 202 -10.16 -16.41 -9.32
C PHE A 202 -10.65 -17.10 -10.60
N GLN A 203 -11.57 -18.06 -10.54
CA GLN A 203 -12.15 -18.65 -11.75
C GLN A 203 -12.93 -17.62 -12.58
N SER A 204 -13.60 -16.67 -11.93
CA SER A 204 -14.35 -15.62 -12.63
C SER A 204 -13.42 -14.62 -13.33
N GLU A 205 -12.36 -14.15 -12.66
CA GLU A 205 -11.38 -13.25 -13.25
C GLU A 205 -10.57 -13.92 -14.37
N THR A 206 -10.24 -15.21 -14.22
CA THR A 206 -9.50 -15.96 -15.25
C THR A 206 -10.38 -16.23 -16.48
N LYS A 207 -11.67 -16.53 -16.31
CA LYS A 207 -12.62 -16.68 -17.44
C LYS A 207 -12.83 -15.38 -18.20
N HIS A 208 -12.89 -14.24 -17.51
CA HIS A 208 -13.02 -12.95 -18.17
C HIS A 208 -11.73 -12.54 -18.92
N MET A 209 -10.55 -12.85 -18.36
CA MET A 209 -9.28 -12.58 -19.05
C MET A 209 -9.05 -13.53 -20.23
N LEU A 210 -9.40 -14.82 -20.10
CA LEU A 210 -9.32 -15.81 -21.17
C LEU A 210 -10.32 -15.49 -22.30
N ASN A 211 -11.58 -15.16 -21.98
CA ASN A 211 -12.56 -14.75 -22.98
C ASN A 211 -12.14 -13.46 -23.68
N GLY A 212 -11.56 -12.49 -22.96
CA GLY A 212 -10.99 -11.28 -23.54
C GLY A 212 -9.85 -11.57 -24.52
N LEU A 213 -8.94 -12.49 -24.16
CA LEU A 213 -7.85 -12.94 -25.01
C LEU A 213 -8.37 -13.67 -26.27
N VAL A 214 -9.33 -14.59 -26.12
CA VAL A 214 -9.91 -15.35 -27.24
C VAL A 214 -10.60 -14.41 -28.22
N ILE A 215 -11.38 -13.44 -27.73
CA ILE A 215 -12.01 -12.43 -28.59
C ILE A 215 -10.97 -11.60 -29.32
N ALA A 216 -9.90 -11.16 -28.64
CA ALA A 216 -8.82 -10.41 -29.27
C ALA A 216 -8.13 -11.21 -30.39
N VAL A 217 -7.83 -12.50 -30.14
CA VAL A 217 -7.23 -13.40 -31.14
C VAL A 217 -8.17 -13.60 -32.32
N VAL A 218 -9.47 -13.81 -32.09
CA VAL A 218 -10.47 -13.96 -33.16
C VAL A 218 -10.55 -12.69 -34.02
N VAL A 219 -10.58 -11.50 -33.39
CA VAL A 219 -10.58 -10.22 -34.13
C VAL A 219 -9.32 -10.05 -34.96
N ILE A 220 -8.16 -10.40 -34.41
CA ILE A 220 -6.87 -10.36 -35.13
C ILE A 220 -6.90 -11.34 -36.31
N CYS A 221 -7.38 -12.57 -36.13
CA CYS A 221 -7.49 -13.56 -37.20
C CYS A 221 -8.45 -13.09 -38.31
N VAL A 222 -9.58 -12.47 -37.97
CA VAL A 222 -10.53 -11.91 -38.95
C VAL A 222 -9.91 -10.74 -39.71
N LEU A 223 -9.18 -9.84 -39.03
CA LEU A 223 -8.46 -8.74 -39.67
C LEU A 223 -7.38 -9.24 -40.62
N ILE A 224 -6.57 -10.21 -40.20
CA ILE A 224 -5.55 -10.84 -41.04
C ILE A 224 -6.21 -11.54 -42.24
N GLY A 225 -7.32 -12.24 -42.04
CA GLY A 225 -8.10 -12.86 -43.11
C GLY A 225 -8.63 -11.84 -44.11
N ALA A 226 -9.23 -10.75 -43.64
CA ALA A 226 -9.75 -9.67 -44.48
C ALA A 226 -8.63 -8.98 -45.28
N ILE A 227 -7.49 -8.71 -44.66
CA ILE A 227 -6.32 -8.10 -45.32
C ILE A 227 -5.75 -9.02 -46.41
N ASN A 228 -5.71 -10.33 -46.17
CA ASN A 228 -5.21 -11.30 -47.15
C ASN A 228 -6.23 -11.68 -48.24
N LEU A 229 -7.53 -11.56 -47.98
CA LEU A 229 -8.57 -11.74 -49.00
C LEU A 229 -8.79 -10.50 -49.88
N PHE A 230 -8.54 -9.29 -49.35
CA PHE A 230 -8.70 -8.03 -50.08
C PHE A 230 -7.94 -7.96 -51.43
N PRO A 231 -6.71 -8.51 -51.59
CA PRO A 231 -6.03 -8.56 -52.89
C PRO A 231 -6.50 -9.67 -53.83
N LEU A 232 -7.36 -10.60 -53.39
CA LEU A 232 -7.91 -11.69 -54.23
C LEU A 232 -9.22 -11.31 -54.95
N PHE A 233 -9.87 -10.23 -54.51
CA PHE A 233 -11.13 -9.73 -55.09
C PHE A 233 -10.96 -8.41 -55.87
N ARG A 234 -9.71 -8.08 -56.24
CA ARG A 234 -9.35 -6.94 -57.08
C ARG A 234 -8.61 -7.42 -58.33
#